data_AF-A0A2D6TWM7-F1
#
_entry.id   AF-A0A2D6TWM7-F1
#
_cell.length_a   1.000
_cell.length_b   1.000
_cell.length_c   1.000
_cell.angle_alpha   90.00
_cell.angle_beta   90.00
_cell.angle_gamma   90.00
#
_symmetry.space_group_name_H-M   'P 1'
#
loop_
_entity.id
_entity.type
_entity.pdbx_description
1 polymer ?
#
loop_
_entity_poly.entity_id
_entity_poly.type
_entity_poly.pdbx_seq_one_letter_code
_entity_poly.pdbx_strand_id
1 'polypeptide(L)'
;MTGTKYSYDALNFDLCALDDVIESYDVSNDPILQPLWAQISSDLWHEIGAYGQGVNDYGEVMQGHLERISADGRDFMKQLGYSDAAANNFYDAFKLSDIGKLHADYDVGIWSLPHRPTEEERAEKRKHTLRGVDYLEAAYARYGVSDAFLNHPHIKIVIPALMLYHHERLDGKGYSQKSANQLGRTIRMACIVDAYDGDRIQRPHQPAKRTPIEAIERMMALGDDKKYTGAFDPNLLIAFKAYKS
;
A
#
# COMPACT_ATOMS: atom_id res chain seq x y z
N MET A 1 16.24 20.71 -4.57
CA MET A 1 16.99 19.44 -4.53
C MET A 1 15.97 18.36 -4.81
N THR A 2 15.78 17.99 -6.08
CA THR A 2 14.65 17.17 -6.52
C THR A 2 15.12 15.74 -6.73
N GLY A 3 15.04 14.94 -5.68
CA GLY A 3 15.37 13.52 -5.70
C GLY A 3 14.87 12.86 -4.42
N THR A 4 14.30 11.67 -4.54
CA THR A 4 13.97 10.86 -3.37
C THR A 4 15.25 10.61 -2.57
N LYS A 5 15.25 10.98 -1.29
CA LYS A 5 16.37 10.75 -0.34
C LYS A 5 16.79 9.28 -0.25
N TYR A 6 15.90 8.38 -0.64
CA TYR A 6 16.03 6.93 -0.52
C TYR A 6 16.05 6.21 -1.87
N SER A 7 16.75 5.08 -1.90
CA SER A 7 16.64 4.04 -2.92
C SER A 7 16.22 2.73 -2.28
N TYR A 8 15.59 1.84 -3.06
CA TYR A 8 15.21 0.51 -2.56
C TYR A 8 16.41 -0.33 -2.10
N ASP A 9 17.59 -0.13 -2.71
CA ASP A 9 18.81 -0.86 -2.33
C ASP A 9 19.35 -0.42 -0.97
N ALA A 10 19.14 0.83 -0.59
CA ALA A 10 19.50 1.35 0.73
C ALA A 10 18.51 0.91 1.82
N LEU A 11 17.27 0.56 1.44
CA LEU A 11 16.21 0.13 2.34
C LEU A 11 16.15 -1.40 2.37
N ASN A 12 16.84 -2.00 3.33
CA ASN A 12 16.93 -3.45 3.45
C ASN A 12 15.92 -4.01 4.49
N PHE A 13 14.72 -4.33 4.02
CA PHE A 13 13.71 -5.03 4.83
C PHE A 13 13.74 -6.53 4.58
N ASP A 14 13.70 -7.33 5.65
CA ASP A 14 13.38 -8.75 5.56
C ASP A 14 11.85 -8.90 5.48
N LEU A 15 11.35 -9.00 4.25
CA LEU A 15 9.91 -9.06 3.98
C LEU A 15 9.30 -10.44 4.27
N CYS A 16 10.12 -11.47 4.48
CA CYS A 16 9.66 -12.76 4.99
C CYS A 16 9.46 -12.68 6.50
N ALA A 17 10.40 -12.06 7.22
CA ALA A 17 10.26 -11.83 8.66
C ALA A 17 9.06 -10.93 9.03
N LEU A 18 8.55 -10.13 8.08
CA LEU A 18 7.35 -9.32 8.29
C LEU A 18 6.14 -10.16 8.75
N ASP A 19 6.04 -11.42 8.30
CA ASP A 19 4.96 -12.34 8.68
C ASP A 19 4.93 -12.61 10.19
N ASP A 20 6.10 -12.65 10.85
CA ASP A 20 6.21 -12.81 12.30
C ASP A 20 6.14 -11.47 13.03
N VAL A 21 6.74 -10.42 12.46
CA VAL A 21 6.77 -9.08 13.07
C VAL A 21 5.36 -8.51 13.23
N ILE A 22 4.48 -8.71 12.26
CA ILE A 22 3.12 -8.18 12.33
C ILE A 22 2.27 -8.84 13.42
N GLU A 23 2.65 -10.05 13.86
CA GLU A 23 2.02 -10.80 14.96
C GLU A 23 2.59 -10.43 16.35
N SER A 24 3.69 -9.67 16.41
CA SER A 24 4.45 -9.49 17.65
C SER A 24 3.94 -8.37 18.58
N TYR A 25 2.89 -7.65 18.20
CA TYR A 25 2.36 -6.50 18.95
C TYR A 25 0.86 -6.29 18.63
N ASP A 26 0.18 -5.41 19.38
CA ASP A 26 -1.19 -4.96 19.10
C ASP A 26 -1.24 -3.44 19.11
N VAL A 27 -1.32 -2.82 17.93
CA VAL A 27 -1.39 -1.36 17.75
C VAL A 27 -2.50 -0.71 18.57
N SER A 28 -3.58 -1.43 18.85
CA SER A 28 -4.75 -0.94 19.59
C SER A 28 -4.43 -0.65 21.06
N ASN A 29 -3.47 -1.39 21.62
CA ASN A 29 -3.17 -1.41 23.05
C ASN A 29 -1.67 -1.19 23.35
N ASP A 30 -0.87 -0.78 22.35
CA ASP A 30 0.57 -0.65 22.51
C ASP A 30 0.96 0.60 23.33
N PRO A 31 1.65 0.44 24.47
CA PRO A 31 1.96 1.55 25.37
C PRO A 31 2.98 2.55 24.82
N ILE A 32 3.78 2.16 23.83
CA ILE A 32 4.73 3.05 23.15
C ILE A 32 3.98 3.93 22.15
N LEU A 33 2.98 3.36 21.44
CA LEU A 33 2.22 4.06 20.41
C LEU A 33 1.07 4.90 20.95
N GLN A 34 0.32 4.39 21.94
CA GLN A 34 -0.90 5.01 22.47
C GLN A 34 -0.84 6.52 22.76
N PRO A 35 0.26 7.10 23.30
CA PRO A 35 0.30 8.52 23.63
C PRO A 35 0.15 9.46 22.42
N LEU A 36 0.55 9.02 21.21
CA LEU A 36 0.66 9.90 20.05
C LEU A 36 0.03 9.31 18.77
N TRP A 37 0.03 7.99 18.62
CA TRP A 37 -0.26 7.37 17.33
C TRP A 37 -1.65 7.67 16.82
N ALA A 38 -2.68 7.61 17.67
CA ALA A 38 -4.04 7.93 17.27
C ALA A 38 -4.19 9.36 16.70
N GLN A 39 -3.49 10.34 17.29
CA GLN A 39 -3.47 11.71 16.80
C GLN A 39 -2.72 11.79 15.47
N ILE A 40 -1.52 11.21 15.39
CA ILE A 40 -0.70 11.20 14.17
C ILE A 40 -1.46 10.56 13.01
N SER A 41 -1.97 9.33 13.19
CA SER A 41 -2.69 8.60 12.16
C SER A 41 -3.96 9.32 11.70
N SER A 42 -4.65 9.98 12.64
CA SER A 42 -5.81 10.83 12.31
C SER A 42 -5.40 12.01 11.44
N ASP A 43 -4.37 12.76 11.81
CA ASP A 43 -3.92 13.94 11.04
C ASP A 43 -3.43 13.53 9.64
N LEU A 44 -2.64 12.46 9.55
CA LEU A 44 -2.22 11.90 8.27
C LEU A 44 -3.42 11.50 7.39
N TRP A 45 -4.46 10.91 7.99
CA TRP A 45 -5.68 10.56 7.25
C TRP A 45 -6.40 11.79 6.71
N HIS A 46 -6.49 12.88 7.48
CA HIS A 46 -7.04 14.15 7.01
C HIS A 46 -6.21 14.72 5.85
N GLU A 47 -4.88 14.66 5.94
CA GLU A 47 -3.98 15.10 4.87
C GLU A 47 -4.18 14.29 3.58
N ILE A 48 -4.38 12.97 3.68
CA ILE A 48 -4.72 12.09 2.55
C ILE A 48 -6.03 12.55 1.90
N GLY A 49 -7.04 12.92 2.71
CA GLY A 49 -8.32 13.43 2.19
C GLY A 49 -8.22 14.77 1.49
N ALA A 50 -7.29 15.62 1.91
CA ALA A 50 -7.03 16.92 1.29
C ALA A 50 -6.15 16.84 0.02
N TYR A 51 -5.67 15.65 -0.35
CA TYR A 51 -4.77 15.48 -1.48
C TYR A 51 -5.40 15.96 -2.80
N GLY A 52 -4.69 16.87 -3.48
CA GLY A 52 -5.12 17.44 -4.75
C GLY A 52 -6.27 18.44 -4.65
N GLN A 53 -6.61 18.90 -3.44
CA GLN A 53 -7.58 19.97 -3.24
C GLN A 53 -7.26 21.19 -4.12
N GLY A 54 -8.22 21.60 -4.95
CA GLY A 54 -8.06 22.73 -5.87
C GLY A 54 -7.23 22.43 -7.13
N VAL A 55 -6.83 21.17 -7.34
CA VAL A 55 -6.18 20.70 -8.58
C VAL A 55 -6.99 19.59 -9.25
N ASN A 56 -7.26 18.50 -8.55
CA ASN A 56 -8.08 17.39 -9.05
C ASN A 56 -8.92 16.66 -7.99
N ASP A 57 -8.84 17.10 -6.73
CA ASP A 57 -9.62 16.59 -5.61
C ASP A 57 -9.54 15.06 -5.46
N TYR A 58 -8.38 14.47 -5.79
CA TYR A 58 -8.20 13.02 -5.82
C TYR A 58 -8.17 12.37 -4.42
N GLY A 59 -8.07 13.17 -3.36
CA GLY A 59 -8.04 12.72 -1.97
C GLY A 59 -9.23 11.85 -1.58
N GLU A 60 -10.44 12.16 -2.03
CA GLU A 60 -11.64 11.33 -1.74
C GLU A 60 -11.54 9.94 -2.38
N VAL A 61 -11.06 9.88 -3.64
CA VAL A 61 -10.85 8.62 -4.36
C VAL A 61 -9.77 7.79 -3.66
N MET A 62 -8.69 8.45 -3.24
CA MET A 62 -7.57 7.83 -2.53
C MET A 62 -7.99 7.31 -1.15
N GLN A 63 -8.65 8.10 -0.31
CA GLN A 63 -9.16 7.63 0.98
C GLN A 63 -10.12 6.45 0.81
N GLY A 64 -11.05 6.54 -0.13
CA GLY A 64 -11.98 5.43 -0.38
C GLY A 64 -11.25 4.14 -0.79
N HIS A 65 -10.18 4.25 -1.59
CA HIS A 65 -9.32 3.12 -1.94
C HIS A 65 -8.61 2.55 -0.71
N LEU A 66 -7.92 3.40 0.04
CA LEU A 66 -7.13 3.03 1.22
C LEU A 66 -7.99 2.39 2.32
N GLU A 67 -9.20 2.89 2.54
CA GLU A 67 -10.17 2.29 3.47
C GLU A 67 -10.56 0.87 3.03
N ARG A 68 -10.92 0.70 1.75
CA ARG A 68 -11.33 -0.61 1.21
C ARG A 68 -10.20 -1.63 1.26
N ILE A 69 -8.99 -1.27 0.83
CA ILE A 69 -7.87 -2.22 0.82
C ILE A 69 -7.41 -2.58 2.23
N SER A 70 -7.50 -1.64 3.18
CA SER A 70 -7.13 -1.91 4.58
C SER A 70 -8.16 -2.82 5.25
N ALA A 71 -9.46 -2.55 5.05
CA ALA A 71 -10.54 -3.38 5.56
C ALA A 71 -10.52 -4.78 4.93
N ASP A 72 -10.39 -4.86 3.61
CA ASP A 72 -10.29 -6.12 2.87
C ASP A 72 -9.08 -6.93 3.32
N GLY A 73 -7.93 -6.29 3.49
CA GLY A 73 -6.71 -6.92 3.96
C GLY A 73 -6.88 -7.50 5.36
N ARG A 74 -7.38 -6.70 6.32
CA ARG A 74 -7.68 -7.15 7.69
C ARG A 74 -8.57 -8.39 7.72
N ASP A 75 -9.71 -8.32 7.04
CA ASP A 75 -10.70 -9.39 7.08
C ASP A 75 -10.17 -10.65 6.38
N PHE A 76 -9.40 -10.47 5.30
CA PHE A 76 -8.72 -11.57 4.63
C PHE A 76 -7.59 -12.18 5.49
N MET A 77 -6.81 -11.38 6.24
CA MET A 77 -5.81 -11.91 7.19
C MET A 77 -6.46 -12.86 8.20
N LYS A 78 -7.62 -12.48 8.75
CA LYS A 78 -8.37 -13.32 9.70
C LYS A 78 -8.78 -14.64 9.06
N GLN A 79 -9.28 -14.62 7.83
CA GLN A 79 -9.62 -15.84 7.09
C GLN A 79 -8.39 -16.72 6.80
N LEU A 80 -7.22 -16.11 6.64
CA LEU A 80 -5.94 -16.78 6.44
C LEU A 80 -5.31 -17.32 7.75
N GLY A 81 -5.95 -17.09 8.90
CA GLY A 81 -5.56 -17.60 10.21
C GLY A 81 -4.64 -16.70 11.05
N TYR A 82 -4.46 -15.44 10.65
CA TYR A 82 -3.70 -14.46 11.45
C TYR A 82 -4.50 -14.05 12.69
N SER A 83 -3.80 -13.57 13.72
CA SER A 83 -4.46 -13.03 14.92
C SER A 83 -5.24 -11.74 14.63
N ASP A 84 -6.21 -11.43 15.49
CA ASP A 84 -6.92 -10.14 15.43
C ASP A 84 -5.96 -8.95 15.57
N ALA A 85 -4.91 -9.10 16.39
CA ALA A 85 -3.87 -8.08 16.55
C ALA A 85 -3.12 -7.85 15.24
N ALA A 86 -2.62 -8.91 14.59
CA ALA A 86 -1.94 -8.80 13.30
C ALA A 86 -2.84 -8.20 12.21
N ALA A 87 -4.11 -8.62 12.16
CA ALA A 87 -5.07 -8.07 11.23
C ALA A 87 -5.32 -6.56 11.46
N ASN A 88 -5.43 -6.12 12.72
CA ASN A 88 -5.58 -4.71 13.08
C ASN A 88 -4.29 -3.91 12.80
N ASN A 89 -3.12 -4.49 13.05
CA ASN A 89 -1.83 -3.89 12.70
C ASN A 89 -1.73 -3.65 11.18
N PHE A 90 -2.18 -4.62 10.37
CA PHE A 90 -2.25 -4.47 8.92
C PHE A 90 -3.23 -3.37 8.51
N TYR A 91 -4.46 -3.41 9.04
CA TYR A 91 -5.47 -2.39 8.76
C TYR A 91 -4.93 -0.99 9.00
N ASP A 92 -4.28 -0.80 10.16
CA ASP A 92 -3.80 0.50 10.54
C ASP A 92 -2.63 0.98 9.68
N ALA A 93 -1.65 0.10 9.43
CA ALA A 93 -0.50 0.42 8.61
C ALA A 93 -0.85 0.63 7.12
N PHE A 94 -1.76 -0.18 6.57
CA PHE A 94 -2.07 -0.19 5.14
C PHE A 94 -2.88 1.01 4.68
N LYS A 95 -3.57 1.71 5.59
CA LYS A 95 -4.18 3.02 5.30
C LYS A 95 -3.17 4.07 4.83
N LEU A 96 -1.89 3.88 5.12
CA LEU A 96 -0.81 4.81 4.76
C LEU A 96 -0.01 4.35 3.54
N SER A 97 -0.40 3.26 2.86
CA SER A 97 0.39 2.66 1.77
C SER A 97 0.67 3.60 0.59
N ASP A 98 -0.24 4.54 0.33
CA ASP A 98 -0.14 5.54 -0.75
C ASP A 98 0.33 6.93 -0.28
N ILE A 99 0.70 7.11 0.98
CA ILE A 99 0.90 8.44 1.57
C ILE A 99 1.97 9.28 0.87
N GLY A 100 2.94 8.66 0.22
CA GLY A 100 3.96 9.38 -0.53
C GLY A 100 3.46 10.11 -1.77
N LYS A 101 2.18 9.98 -2.14
CA LYS A 101 1.52 10.87 -3.12
C LYS A 101 1.44 12.31 -2.62
N LEU A 102 1.45 12.53 -1.29
CA LEU A 102 1.38 13.86 -0.67
C LEU A 102 2.72 14.60 -0.67
N HIS A 103 3.80 13.93 -1.02
CA HIS A 103 5.12 14.55 -1.10
C HIS A 103 5.11 15.71 -2.10
N ALA A 104 5.74 16.83 -1.76
CA ALA A 104 5.67 18.08 -2.55
C ALA A 104 6.10 17.93 -4.02
N ASP A 105 7.08 17.08 -4.29
CA ASP A 105 7.53 16.78 -5.66
C ASP A 105 6.64 15.78 -6.43
N TYR A 106 5.59 15.22 -5.81
CA TYR A 106 4.71 14.27 -6.48
C TYR A 106 3.73 15.00 -7.41
N ASP A 107 3.71 14.59 -8.67
CA ASP A 107 2.78 15.17 -9.65
C ASP A 107 1.34 14.76 -9.32
N VAL A 108 0.61 15.71 -8.74
CA VAL A 108 -0.80 15.52 -8.39
C VAL A 108 -1.69 15.33 -9.61
N GLY A 109 -1.36 15.97 -10.74
CA GLY A 109 -2.13 15.92 -11.99
C GLY A 109 -2.13 14.54 -12.66
N ILE A 110 -1.20 13.67 -12.29
CA ILE A 110 -0.99 12.34 -12.90
C ILE A 110 -2.17 11.38 -12.75
N TRP A 111 -3.11 11.69 -11.85
CA TRP A 111 -4.33 10.91 -11.64
C TRP A 111 -5.49 11.33 -12.56
N SER A 112 -5.37 12.50 -13.19
CA SER A 112 -6.38 13.08 -14.09
C SER A 112 -6.02 12.92 -15.57
N LEU A 113 -5.02 12.09 -15.90
CA LEU A 113 -4.54 11.91 -17.27
C LEU A 113 -5.67 11.41 -18.20
N PRO A 114 -5.95 12.12 -19.32
CA PRO A 114 -7.01 11.76 -20.26
C PRO A 114 -6.64 10.57 -21.15
N HIS A 115 -5.39 10.12 -21.07
CA HIS A 115 -4.83 9.05 -21.86
C HIS A 115 -4.21 7.98 -20.96
N ARG A 116 -3.91 6.82 -21.54
CA ARG A 116 -3.17 5.79 -20.83
C ARG A 116 -1.77 6.33 -20.51
N PRO A 117 -1.27 6.20 -19.27
CA PRO A 117 0.00 6.83 -18.89
C PRO A 117 1.17 6.35 -19.76
N THR A 118 2.12 7.23 -20.10
CA THR A 118 3.39 6.89 -20.75
C THR A 118 4.32 6.12 -19.80
N GLU A 119 5.50 5.69 -20.26
CA GLU A 119 6.49 5.07 -19.38
C GLU A 119 7.05 6.06 -18.35
N GLU A 120 7.28 7.31 -18.74
CA GLU A 120 7.73 8.38 -17.85
C GLU A 120 6.69 8.68 -16.77
N GLU A 121 5.41 8.77 -17.14
CA GLU A 121 4.31 8.97 -16.20
C GLU A 121 4.13 7.75 -15.29
N ARG A 122 4.30 6.52 -15.81
CA ARG A 122 4.33 5.32 -14.95
C ARG A 122 5.49 5.38 -13.96
N ALA A 123 6.67 5.80 -14.39
CA ALA A 123 7.82 5.95 -13.52
C ALA A 123 7.56 7.01 -12.43
N GLU A 124 6.91 8.13 -12.76
CA GLU A 124 6.50 9.14 -11.79
C GLU A 124 5.48 8.57 -10.77
N LYS A 125 4.46 7.84 -11.23
CA LYS A 125 3.49 7.19 -10.32
C LYS A 125 4.16 6.25 -9.32
N ARG A 126 5.19 5.51 -9.75
CA ARG A 126 5.92 4.56 -8.89
C ARG A 126 6.62 5.25 -7.73
N LYS A 127 7.02 6.52 -7.86
CA LYS A 127 7.80 7.25 -6.85
C LYS A 127 7.06 7.46 -5.52
N HIS A 128 5.72 7.32 -5.47
CA HIS A 128 5.00 7.50 -4.20
C HIS A 128 5.51 6.57 -3.10
N THR A 129 5.84 5.32 -3.44
CA THR A 129 6.38 4.32 -2.49
C THR A 129 7.61 4.85 -1.74
N LEU A 130 8.64 5.30 -2.46
CA LEU A 130 9.88 5.86 -1.88
C LEU A 130 9.66 7.23 -1.24
N ARG A 131 8.82 8.08 -1.84
CA ARG A 131 8.49 9.41 -1.29
C ARG A 131 7.73 9.32 0.03
N GLY A 132 7.01 8.23 0.26
CA GLY A 132 6.28 8.00 1.50
C GLY A 132 7.21 7.88 2.71
N VAL A 133 8.43 7.37 2.54
CA VAL A 133 9.42 7.29 3.64
C VAL A 133 9.81 8.69 4.10
N ASP A 134 10.16 9.57 3.15
CA ASP A 134 10.53 10.95 3.44
C ASP A 134 9.35 11.74 4.05
N TYR A 135 8.15 11.51 3.51
CA TYR A 135 6.93 12.13 4.03
C TYR A 135 6.65 11.72 5.49
N LEU A 136 6.71 10.43 5.80
CA LEU A 136 6.46 9.92 7.15
C LEU A 136 7.53 10.40 8.16
N GLU A 137 8.81 10.43 7.77
CA GLU A 137 9.87 10.99 8.61
C GLU A 137 9.60 12.44 8.98
N ALA A 138 9.27 13.27 7.99
CA ALA A 138 8.90 14.66 8.23
C ALA A 138 7.63 14.78 9.08
N ALA A 139 6.64 13.92 8.85
CA ALA A 139 5.40 13.92 9.59
C ALA A 139 5.61 13.60 11.08
N TYR A 140 6.38 12.56 11.41
CA TYR A 140 6.66 12.17 12.79
C TYR A 140 7.45 13.22 13.56
N ALA A 141 8.35 13.93 12.89
CA ALA A 141 9.13 15.02 13.50
C ALA A 141 8.25 16.16 14.04
N ARG A 142 7.02 16.33 13.54
CA ARG A 142 6.05 17.34 14.01
C ARG A 142 5.54 17.10 15.43
N TYR A 143 5.64 15.86 15.94
CA TYR A 143 4.99 15.44 17.20
C TYR A 143 5.97 15.21 18.35
N GLY A 144 7.27 15.49 18.17
CA GLY A 144 8.27 15.27 19.21
C GLY A 144 8.33 13.81 19.69
N VAL A 145 8.18 12.86 18.76
CA VAL A 145 8.16 11.42 19.05
C VAL A 145 9.47 10.95 19.69
N SER A 146 9.37 9.95 20.56
CA SER A 146 10.54 9.37 21.23
C SER A 146 11.31 8.41 20.33
N ASP A 147 12.56 8.11 20.70
CA ASP A 147 13.34 7.06 20.01
C ASP A 147 12.66 5.69 20.10
N ALA A 148 11.96 5.40 21.20
CA ALA A 148 11.21 4.16 21.35
C ALA A 148 10.05 4.08 20.34
N PHE A 149 9.34 5.19 20.12
CA PHE A 149 8.29 5.29 19.10
C PHE A 149 8.85 5.07 17.69
N LEU A 150 9.95 5.76 17.35
CA LEU A 150 10.59 5.64 16.03
C LEU A 150 11.16 4.25 15.77
N ASN A 151 11.56 3.54 16.82
CA ASN A 151 12.07 2.16 16.71
C ASN A 151 11.00 1.08 16.92
N HIS A 152 9.75 1.46 17.17
CA HIS A 152 8.65 0.51 17.31
C HIS A 152 8.43 -0.28 16.00
N PRO A 153 8.19 -1.60 16.03
CA PRO A 153 8.04 -2.41 14.81
C PRO A 153 6.98 -1.89 13.84
N HIS A 154 5.86 -1.38 14.35
CA HIS A 154 4.79 -0.79 13.52
C HIS A 154 5.31 0.38 12.66
N ILE A 155 6.07 1.29 13.28
CA ILE A 155 6.56 2.53 12.69
C ILE A 155 7.77 2.29 11.80
N LYS A 156 8.73 1.48 12.28
CA LYS A 156 10.00 1.27 11.61
C LYS A 156 9.96 0.20 10.52
N ILE A 157 9.08 -0.79 10.65
CA ILE A 157 9.07 -1.99 9.81
C ILE A 157 7.76 -2.13 9.06
N VAL A 158 6.63 -2.27 9.76
CA VAL A 158 5.36 -2.68 9.14
C VAL A 158 4.81 -1.62 8.18
N ILE A 159 4.69 -0.36 8.60
CA ILE A 159 4.24 0.74 7.74
C ILE A 159 5.17 0.89 6.52
N PRO A 160 6.51 1.05 6.68
CA PRO A 160 7.40 1.18 5.54
C PRO A 160 7.38 -0.02 4.59
N ALA A 161 7.37 -1.26 5.11
CA ALA A 161 7.38 -2.44 4.26
C ALA A 161 6.10 -2.56 3.42
N LEU A 162 4.93 -2.35 4.01
CA LEU A 162 3.68 -2.36 3.27
C LEU A 162 3.63 -1.23 2.23
N MET A 163 4.02 -0.02 2.61
CA MET A 163 4.06 1.13 1.71
C MET A 163 5.04 0.95 0.54
N LEU A 164 6.25 0.43 0.79
CA LEU A 164 7.28 0.29 -0.24
C LEU A 164 7.01 -0.86 -1.21
N TYR A 165 6.38 -1.95 -0.74
CA TYR A 165 6.36 -3.22 -1.47
C TYR A 165 4.95 -3.73 -1.85
N HIS A 166 3.88 -2.99 -1.60
CA HIS A 166 2.51 -3.40 -1.99
C HIS A 166 2.25 -3.47 -3.50
N HIS A 167 3.19 -3.03 -4.33
CA HIS A 167 3.14 -3.18 -5.78
C HIS A 167 4.15 -4.21 -6.32
N GLU A 168 4.69 -5.05 -5.44
CA GLU A 168 5.56 -6.15 -5.86
C GLU A 168 4.78 -7.25 -6.60
N ARG A 169 5.52 -7.99 -7.43
CA ARG A 169 4.96 -9.03 -8.28
C ARG A 169 5.90 -10.23 -8.30
N LEU A 170 5.34 -11.43 -8.22
CA LEU A 170 6.13 -12.67 -8.23
C LEU A 170 6.87 -12.90 -9.56
N ASP A 171 6.42 -12.28 -10.65
CA ASP A 171 7.09 -12.30 -11.95
C ASP A 171 8.28 -11.32 -12.05
N GLY A 172 8.65 -10.65 -10.96
CA GLY A 172 9.76 -9.70 -10.88
C GLY A 172 9.49 -8.35 -11.54
N LYS A 173 8.27 -8.09 -12.04
CA LYS A 173 7.90 -6.82 -12.69
C LYS A 173 7.29 -5.79 -11.72
N GLY A 174 7.50 -6.01 -10.42
CA GLY A 174 7.12 -5.08 -9.35
C GLY A 174 7.90 -3.76 -9.40
N TYR A 175 7.62 -2.84 -8.47
CA TYR A 175 8.24 -1.52 -8.50
C TYR A 175 9.70 -1.53 -8.07
N SER A 176 10.04 -2.33 -7.05
CA SER A 176 11.41 -2.58 -6.58
C SER A 176 12.01 -3.88 -7.12
N GLN A 177 11.21 -4.68 -7.84
CA GLN A 177 11.62 -5.91 -8.54
C GLN A 177 12.22 -6.96 -7.60
N LYS A 178 11.63 -7.14 -6.41
CA LYS A 178 12.04 -8.21 -5.49
C LYS A 178 11.72 -9.56 -6.11
N SER A 179 12.55 -10.56 -5.83
CA SER A 179 12.29 -11.93 -6.27
C SER A 179 11.18 -12.57 -5.42
N ALA A 180 10.42 -13.48 -6.01
CA ALA A 180 9.28 -14.12 -5.34
C ALA A 180 9.62 -14.73 -3.97
N ASN A 181 10.82 -15.32 -3.82
CA ASN A 181 11.29 -15.91 -2.55
C ASN A 181 11.63 -14.88 -1.46
N GLN A 182 11.75 -13.59 -1.81
CA GLN A 182 11.95 -12.51 -0.84
C GLN A 182 10.63 -11.96 -0.32
N LEU A 183 9.49 -12.30 -0.94
CA LEU A 183 8.18 -11.75 -0.58
C LEU A 183 7.48 -12.69 0.39
N GLY A 184 7.34 -12.28 1.66
CA GLY A 184 6.53 -12.96 2.66
C GLY A 184 5.03 -12.93 2.33
N ARG A 185 4.26 -13.74 3.04
CA ARG A 185 2.81 -13.92 2.82
C ARG A 185 2.04 -12.61 2.98
N THR A 186 2.43 -11.78 3.94
CA THR A 186 1.84 -10.47 4.23
C THR A 186 1.97 -9.50 3.05
N ILE A 187 3.17 -9.38 2.45
CA ILE A 187 3.37 -8.53 1.26
C ILE A 187 2.63 -9.09 0.04
N ARG A 188 2.70 -10.41 -0.20
CA ARG A 188 1.98 -11.04 -1.33
C ARG A 188 0.47 -10.78 -1.26
N MET A 189 -0.09 -10.86 -0.07
CA MET A 189 -1.49 -10.56 0.19
C MET A 189 -1.80 -9.08 -0.02
N ALA A 190 -0.98 -8.16 0.51
CA ALA A 190 -1.11 -6.73 0.28
C ALA A 190 -1.17 -6.39 -1.22
N CYS A 191 -0.30 -7.01 -2.02
CA CYS A 191 -0.29 -6.84 -3.48
C CYS A 191 -1.57 -7.31 -4.16
N ILE A 192 -2.17 -8.41 -3.69
CA ILE A 192 -3.44 -8.93 -4.23
C ILE A 192 -4.58 -7.99 -3.89
N VAL A 193 -4.68 -7.55 -2.63
CA VAL A 193 -5.76 -6.68 -2.15
C VAL A 193 -5.72 -5.32 -2.83
N ASP A 194 -4.53 -4.71 -2.90
CA ASP A 194 -4.30 -3.44 -3.60
C ASP A 194 -4.67 -3.53 -5.08
N ALA A 195 -4.15 -4.54 -5.79
CA ALA A 195 -4.40 -4.69 -7.21
C ALA A 195 -5.88 -4.93 -7.52
N TYR A 196 -6.60 -5.67 -6.66
CA TYR A 196 -8.02 -5.92 -6.84
C TYR A 196 -8.85 -4.63 -6.74
N ASP A 197 -8.61 -3.79 -5.73
CA ASP A 197 -9.36 -2.53 -5.64
C ASP A 197 -8.90 -1.54 -6.70
N GLY A 198 -7.59 -1.37 -6.85
CA GLY A 198 -6.98 -0.44 -7.79
C GLY A 198 -7.40 -0.69 -9.25
N ASP A 199 -7.57 -1.95 -9.67
CA ASP A 199 -8.00 -2.27 -11.03
C ASP A 199 -9.48 -1.99 -11.30
N ARG A 200 -10.28 -1.85 -10.24
CA ARG A 200 -11.70 -1.49 -10.29
C ARG A 200 -11.94 0.01 -10.16
N ILE A 201 -10.95 0.81 -9.80
CA ILE A 201 -11.10 2.27 -9.81
C ILE A 201 -11.02 2.73 -11.28
N GLN A 202 -12.10 3.33 -11.78
CA GLN A 202 -12.14 3.85 -13.15
C GLN A 202 -11.14 5.01 -13.31
N ARG A 203 -10.32 4.97 -14.36
CA ARG A 203 -9.45 6.09 -14.76
C ARG A 203 -10.10 6.90 -15.89
N PRO A 204 -9.78 8.19 -16.08
CA PRO A 204 -10.43 9.02 -17.12
C PRO A 204 -10.37 8.46 -18.54
N HIS A 205 -9.27 7.78 -18.89
CA HIS A 205 -9.08 7.13 -20.18
C HIS A 205 -9.77 5.77 -20.33
N GLN A 206 -10.46 5.26 -19.28
CA GLN A 206 -11.15 3.98 -19.32
C GLN A 206 -12.62 4.18 -19.68
N PRO A 207 -13.14 3.44 -20.67
CA PRO A 207 -14.53 3.60 -21.12
C PRO A 207 -15.55 3.20 -20.05
N ALA A 208 -15.21 2.25 -19.19
CA ALA A 208 -16.06 1.78 -18.11
C ALA A 208 -15.23 1.31 -16.91
N LYS A 209 -15.87 1.31 -15.74
CA LYS A 209 -15.36 0.69 -14.52
C LYS A 209 -15.37 -0.83 -14.66
N ARG A 210 -14.31 -1.50 -14.20
CA ARG A 210 -14.29 -2.96 -14.13
C ARG A 210 -15.16 -3.48 -12.98
N THR A 211 -15.87 -4.56 -13.23
CA THR A 211 -16.60 -5.34 -12.24
C THR A 211 -15.65 -6.15 -11.35
N PRO A 212 -16.12 -6.61 -10.18
CA PRO A 212 -15.37 -7.55 -9.34
C PRO A 212 -14.85 -8.79 -10.09
N ILE A 213 -15.70 -9.40 -10.93
CA ILE A 213 -15.36 -10.64 -11.66
C ILE A 213 -14.27 -10.35 -12.69
N GLU A 214 -14.42 -9.28 -13.48
CA GLU A 214 -13.41 -8.89 -14.48
C GLU A 214 -12.04 -8.61 -13.84
N ALA A 215 -12.00 -7.97 -12.67
CA ALA A 215 -10.77 -7.72 -11.94
C ALA A 215 -10.09 -9.04 -11.52
N ILE A 216 -10.83 -9.98 -10.94
CA ILE A 216 -10.32 -11.30 -10.55
C ILE A 216 -9.84 -12.10 -11.76
N GLU A 217 -10.64 -12.18 -12.84
CA GLU A 217 -10.26 -12.92 -14.05
C GLU A 217 -8.99 -12.37 -14.68
N ARG A 218 -8.82 -11.04 -14.67
CA ARG A 218 -7.62 -10.37 -15.16
C ARG A 218 -6.41 -10.62 -14.27
N MET A 219 -6.57 -10.57 -12.94
CA MET A 219 -5.52 -10.92 -11.98
C MET A 219 -5.10 -12.39 -12.13
N MET A 220 -6.04 -13.28 -12.43
CA MET A 220 -5.81 -14.70 -12.72
C MET A 220 -5.31 -14.95 -14.17
N ALA A 221 -5.17 -13.91 -14.99
CA ALA A 221 -4.75 -13.97 -16.40
C ALA A 221 -5.58 -14.91 -17.30
N LEU A 222 -6.90 -15.00 -17.02
CA LEU A 222 -7.83 -15.89 -17.73
C LEU A 222 -8.29 -15.37 -19.11
N GLY A 223 -8.13 -14.06 -19.37
CA GLY A 223 -8.48 -13.43 -20.66
C GLY A 223 -7.28 -13.20 -21.58
N ASP A 224 -7.49 -12.39 -22.63
CA ASP A 224 -6.44 -12.00 -23.58
C ASP A 224 -5.39 -11.06 -22.96
N ASP A 225 -5.78 -10.27 -21.96
CA ASP A 225 -4.86 -9.41 -21.23
C ASP A 225 -3.94 -10.25 -20.33
N LYS A 226 -2.69 -10.43 -20.77
CA LYS A 226 -1.65 -11.17 -20.04
C LYS A 226 -0.87 -10.33 -19.03
N LYS A 227 -1.30 -9.10 -18.72
CA LYS A 227 -0.63 -8.18 -17.77
C LYS A 227 -0.26 -8.84 -16.45
N TYR A 228 -1.10 -9.70 -15.88
CA TYR A 228 -0.87 -10.29 -14.55
C TYR A 228 -0.42 -11.76 -14.58
N THR A 229 0.01 -12.27 -15.74
CA THR A 229 0.52 -13.64 -15.84
C THR A 229 1.72 -13.84 -14.90
N GLY A 230 1.56 -14.70 -13.89
CA GLY A 230 2.58 -14.96 -12.88
C GLY A 230 2.79 -13.84 -11.85
N ALA A 231 1.93 -12.82 -11.81
CA ALA A 231 2.13 -11.65 -10.94
C ALA A 231 1.86 -11.94 -9.45
N PHE A 232 0.91 -12.83 -9.17
CA PHE A 232 0.39 -13.06 -7.81
C PHE A 232 0.58 -14.51 -7.38
N ASP A 233 0.62 -14.72 -6.06
CA ASP A 233 0.60 -16.05 -5.48
C ASP A 233 -0.73 -16.75 -5.83
N PRO A 234 -0.70 -17.87 -6.56
CA PRO A 234 -1.93 -18.50 -7.05
C PRO A 234 -2.81 -19.02 -5.91
N ASN A 235 -2.22 -19.50 -4.82
CA ASN A 235 -2.99 -20.04 -3.69
C ASN A 235 -3.66 -18.90 -2.92
N LEU A 236 -2.95 -17.80 -2.68
CA LEU A 236 -3.54 -16.62 -2.05
C LEU A 236 -4.60 -15.97 -2.93
N LEU A 237 -4.39 -15.89 -4.26
CA LEU A 237 -5.36 -15.31 -5.17
C LEU A 237 -6.65 -16.14 -5.25
N ILE A 238 -6.55 -17.48 -5.22
CA ILE A 238 -7.71 -18.37 -5.12
C ILE A 238 -8.45 -18.16 -3.79
N ALA A 239 -7.71 -18.09 -2.67
CA ALA A 239 -8.31 -17.83 -1.36
C ALA A 239 -9.00 -16.45 -1.33
N PHE A 240 -8.38 -15.42 -1.91
CA PHE A 240 -8.94 -14.07 -1.98
C PHE A 240 -10.20 -14.01 -2.88
N LYS A 241 -10.21 -14.74 -3.99
CA LYS A 241 -11.43 -14.91 -4.80
C LYS A 241 -12.57 -15.51 -3.98
N ALA A 242 -12.29 -16.55 -3.19
CA ALA A 242 -13.28 -17.18 -2.33
C ALA A 242 -13.77 -16.23 -1.22
N TYR A 243 -12.88 -15.41 -0.65
CA TYR A 243 -13.24 -14.34 0.28
C TYR A 243 -14.20 -13.30 -0.32
N LYS A 244 -14.03 -12.97 -1.61
CA LYS A 244 -14.84 -11.99 -2.33
C LYS A 244 -16.15 -12.53 -2.91
N SER A 245 -16.37 -13.84 -2.83
CA SER A 245 -17.57 -14.52 -3.34
C SER A 245 -18.67 -14.55 -2.28
#